data_AF-A0A950L8H5-F1
#
_entry.id   AF-A0A950L8H5-F1
#
_cell.length_a   1.000
_cell.length_b   1.000
_cell.length_c   1.000
_cell.angle_alpha   90.00
_cell.angle_beta   90.00
_cell.angle_gamma   90.00
#
_symmetry.space_group_name_H-M   'P 1'
#
loop_
_entity.id
_entity.type
_entity.pdbx_description
1 polymer ?
#
loop_
_entity_poly.entity_id
_entity_poly.type
_entity_poly.pdbx_seq_one_letter_code
_entity_poly.pdbx_strand_id
1 'polypeptide(L)' 'MRVAPWLPLLLGFLTAVGPVSTDMYLPAFPAIEASFGAPTGTAQMTLASWFAGLAFGQITQGSLSDRFGR' A
#
# COMPACT_ATOMS: atom_id res chain seq x y z
N MET A 1 -0.81 30.65 4.06
CA MET A 1 -1.34 29.88 2.93
C MET A 1 -2.72 29.35 3.31
N ARG A 2 -3.78 29.65 2.55
CA ARG A 2 -5.10 29.06 2.77
C ARG A 2 -5.15 27.72 2.04
N VAL A 3 -5.14 26.61 2.78
CA VAL A 3 -5.37 25.27 2.21
C VAL A 3 -6.85 25.10 1.88
N ALA A 4 -7.16 24.45 0.77
CA ALA A 4 -8.54 24.21 0.37
C ALA A 4 -9.22 23.25 1.37
N PRO A 5 -10.48 23.50 1.76
CA PRO A 5 -11.15 22.71 2.81
C PRO A 5 -11.39 21.24 2.42
N TRP A 6 -11.34 20.91 1.12
CA TRP A 6 -11.50 19.54 0.61
C TRP A 6 -10.19 18.74 0.62
N LEU A 7 -9.03 19.39 0.77
CA LEU A 7 -7.73 18.74 0.68
C LEU A 7 -7.55 17.62 1.74
N PRO A 8 -7.93 17.80 3.03
CA PRO A 8 -7.81 16.74 4.02
C PRO A 8 -8.67 15.51 3.69
N LEU A 9 -9.84 15.72 3.08
CA LEU A 9 -10.71 14.62 2.64
C LEU A 9 -10.06 13.83 1.50
N LEU A 10 -9.49 14.51 0.51
CA LEU A 10 -8.75 13.84 -0.57
C LEU A 10 -7.56 13.05 -0.02
N LEU A 11 -6.75 13.68 0.84
CA LEU A 11 -5.59 13.03 1.45
C LEU A 11 -5.99 11.83 2.30
N GLY A 12 -7.07 11.95 3.09
CA GLY A 12 -7.63 10.83 3.85
C GLY A 12 -8.05 9.66 2.97
N PHE A 13 -8.70 9.93 1.84
CA PHE A 13 -9.10 8.90 0.89
C PHE A 13 -7.88 8.21 0.26
N LEU A 14 -6.88 9.00 -0.17
CA LEU A 14 -5.60 8.49 -0.70
C LEU A 14 -4.87 7.61 0.32
N THR A 15 -4.82 8.02 1.58
CA THR A 15 -4.20 7.24 2.65
C THR A 15 -4.97 5.95 2.96
N ALA A 16 -6.30 5.97 2.87
CA ALA A 16 -7.13 4.80 3.14
C ALA A 16 -7.02 3.69 2.08
N VAL A 17 -6.56 3.99 0.86
CA VAL A 17 -6.42 2.99 -0.22
C VAL A 17 -5.55 1.81 0.22
N GLY A 18 -4.43 2.06 0.91
CA GLY A 18 -3.50 1.02 1.38
C GLY A 18 -4.14 0.00 2.34
N PRO A 19 -4.64 0.42 3.52
CA PRO A 19 -5.26 -0.49 4.48
C PRO A 19 -6.52 -1.17 3.93
N VAL A 20 -7.39 -0.44 3.21
CA VAL A 20 -8.59 -1.04 2.60
C VAL A 20 -8.23 -2.13 1.59
N SER A 21 -7.23 -1.90 0.75
CA SER A 21 -6.77 -2.91 -0.21
C SER A 21 -6.21 -4.14 0.50
N THR A 22 -5.47 -3.94 1.59
CA THR A 22 -4.88 -5.04 2.37
C THR A 22 -5.96 -5.89 3.04
N ASP A 23 -6.94 -5.26 3.67
CA ASP A 23 -8.05 -5.93 4.35
C ASP A 23 -8.92 -6.74 3.39
N MET A 24 -9.09 -6.27 2.15
CA MET A 24 -9.77 -7.02 1.09
C MET A 24 -8.91 -8.16 0.52
N TYR A 25 -7.59 -7.99 0.52
CA TYR A 25 -6.66 -8.93 -0.12
C TYR A 25 -6.45 -10.19 0.73
N LEU A 26 -6.28 -10.06 2.05
CA LEU A 26 -6.06 -11.19 2.98
C LEU A 26 -7.11 -12.33 2.86
N PRO A 27 -8.43 -12.07 2.93
CA PRO A 27 -9.44 -13.13 2.81
C PRO A 27 -9.50 -13.74 1.41
N ALA A 28 -8.95 -13.08 0.39
CA ALA A 28 -8.89 -13.59 -0.98
C ALA A 28 -7.74 -14.59 -1.21
N PHE A 29 -6.78 -14.73 -0.28
CA PHE A 29 -5.60 -15.58 -0.46
C PHE A 29 -5.94 -17.03 -0.81
N PRO A 30 -6.87 -17.72 -0.12
CA PRO A 30 -7.19 -19.11 -0.46
C PRO A 30 -7.75 -19.25 -1.87
N ALA A 31 -8.55 -18.28 -2.32
CA ALA A 31 -9.14 -18.29 -3.66
C ALA A 31 -8.07 -18.04 -4.74
N ILE A 32 -7.15 -17.11 -4.50
CA ILE A 32 -6.01 -16.83 -5.39
C ILE A 32 -5.14 -18.10 -5.51
N GLU A 33 -4.72 -18.68 -4.39
CA GLU A 33 -3.88 -19.88 -4.38
C GLU A 33 -4.55 -21.06 -5.09
N ALA A 34 -5.85 -21.27 -4.87
CA ALA A 34 -6.62 -22.29 -5.56
C ALA A 34 -6.68 -22.06 -7.08
N SER A 35 -6.90 -20.81 -7.52
CA SER A 35 -6.98 -20.48 -8.96
C SER A 35 -5.66 -20.67 -9.70
N PHE A 36 -4.52 -20.50 -9.02
CA PHE A 36 -3.18 -20.68 -9.59
C PHE A 36 -2.59 -22.06 -9.32
N GLY A 37 -3.29 -22.93 -8.58
CA GLY A 37 -2.75 -24.22 -8.11
C GLY A 37 -1.50 -24.05 -7.23
N ALA A 38 -1.37 -22.91 -6.57
CA ALA A 38 -0.19 -22.56 -5.79
C ALA A 38 -0.23 -23.20 -4.39
N PRO A 39 0.94 -23.54 -3.80
CA PRO A 39 1.00 -23.98 -2.41
C PRO A 39 0.49 -22.94 -1.43
N THR A 40 -0.04 -23.40 -0.29
CA THR A 40 -0.53 -22.51 0.77
C THR A 40 0.56 -21.57 1.28
N GLY A 41 0.24 -20.28 1.39
CA GLY A 41 1.16 -19.24 1.83
C GLY A 41 1.90 -18.53 0.70
N THR A 42 1.75 -18.97 -0.56
CA THR A 42 2.33 -18.29 -1.73
C THR A 42 1.76 -16.87 -1.88
N ALA A 43 0.47 -16.66 -1.63
CA ALA A 43 -0.13 -15.34 -1.71
C ALA A 43 0.44 -14.37 -0.64
N GLN A 44 0.83 -14.88 0.53
CA GLN A 44 1.45 -14.08 1.59
C GLN A 44 2.80 -13.49 1.15
N MET A 45 3.57 -14.21 0.32
CA MET A 45 4.84 -13.70 -0.21
C MET A 45 4.64 -12.45 -1.06
N THR A 46 3.55 -12.36 -1.81
CA THR A 46 3.23 -11.17 -2.62
C THR A 46 3.00 -9.94 -1.74
N LEU A 47 2.29 -10.12 -0.63
CA LEU A 47 2.05 -9.05 0.35
C LEU A 47 3.35 -8.67 1.08
N ALA A 48 4.20 -9.65 1.41
CA ALA A 48 5.52 -9.38 1.97
C ALA A 48 6.40 -8.58 0.99
N SER A 49 6.39 -8.92 -0.31
CA SER A 49 7.09 -8.15 -1.34
C SER A 49 6.55 -6.73 -1.46
N TRP A 50 5.22 -6.55 -1.36
CA TRP A 50 4.61 -5.21 -1.34
C TRP A 50 5.08 -4.38 -0.14
N PHE A 51 5.08 -4.94 1.07
CA PHE A 51 5.60 -4.25 2.25
C PHE A 51 7.10 -3.94 2.16
N ALA A 52 7.91 -4.84 1.59
CA ALA A 52 9.32 -4.58 1.35
C ALA A 52 9.51 -3.39 0.39
N GLY A 53 8.74 -3.34 -0.70
CA GLY A 53 8.73 -2.20 -1.62
C GLY A 53 8.29 -0.90 -0.95
N LEU A 54 7.26 -0.96 -0.10
CA LEU A 54 6.83 0.19 0.71
C LEU A 54 7.94 0.66 1.65
N ALA A 55 8.63 -0.23 2.36
CA ALA A 55 9.72 0.13 3.26
C ALA A 55 10.83 0.88 2.50
N PHE A 56 11.22 0.38 1.33
CA PHE A 56 12.15 1.08 0.44
C PHE A 56 11.62 2.43 -0.03
N GLY A 57 10.33 2.48 -0.40
CA GLY A 57 9.64 3.71 -0.78
C GLY A 57 9.65 4.76 0.32
N GLN A 58 9.41 4.37 1.59
CA GLN A 58 9.42 5.28 2.74
C GLN A 58 10.79 5.89 2.99
N ILE A 59 11.86 5.09 2.89
CA ILE A 59 13.25 5.57 3.05
C ILE A 59 13.57 6.61 1.96
N THR A 60 13.21 6.32 0.71
CA THR A 60 13.53 7.20 -0.42
C THR A 60 12.65 8.46 -0.42
N GLN A 61 11.34 8.33 -0.16
CA GLN A 61 10.38 9.44 -0.18
C GLN A 61 10.77 10.60 0.73
N GLY A 62 11.23 10.35 1.96
CA GLY A 62 11.66 11.42 2.86
C GLY A 62 12.84 12.22 2.29
N SER A 63 13.90 11.52 1.90
CA SER A 63 15.09 12.15 1.31
C SER A 63 14.82 12.88 -0.02
N LEU A 64 13.89 12.35 -0.82
CA LEU A 64 13.48 12.95 -2.10
C LEU A 64 12.63 14.19 -1.85
N SER A 65 11.65 14.12 -0.94
CA SER A 65 10.81 15.25 -0.54
C SER A 65 11.63 16.41 0.01
N ASP A 66 12.63 16.13 0.86
CA ASP A 66 13.51 17.16 1.42
C ASP A 66 14.41 17.84 0.35
N ARG A 67 14.79 17.11 -0.70
CA ARG A 67 15.62 17.64 -1.80
C ARG A 67 14.83 18.42 -2.84
N PHE A 68 13.62 17.99 -3.16
CA PHE A 68 12.80 18.60 -4.21
C PHE A 68 11.77 19.62 -3.67
N GLY A 69 11.72 19.78 -2.34
CA GLY A 69 10.84 20.72 -1.66
C GLY A 69 9.59 20.05 -1.12
N ARG A 70 9.21 20.42 0.11
CA ARG A 70 8.02 19.93 0.81
C ARG A 70 6.75 20.61 0.36
#